data_AF-A0AAV4EYI5-F1
#
_entry.id   AF-A0AAV4EYI5-F1
#
_cell.length_a   1.000
_cell.length_b   1.000
_cell.length_c   1.000
_cell.angle_alpha   90.00
_cell.angle_beta   90.00
_cell.angle_gamma   90.00
#
_symmetry.space_group_name_H-M   'P 1'
#
loop_
_entity.id
_entity.type
_entity.pdbx_description
1 polymer ?
#
loop_
_entity_poly.entity_id
_entity_poly.type
_entity_poly.pdbx_seq_one_letter_code
_entity_poly.pdbx_strand_id
1 'polypeptide(L)'
;MARTARPGARACLLTEDKTSLIKAIQTYGKLWQRRFILSINIGGLSGFVFVLIRTTAAAQKASAATVSVDNPPENTLPQNSGSPDKQVGPTAEES
;
A
#
# COMPACT_ATOMS: atom_id res chain seq x y z
N MET A 1 -18.65 8.58 15.14
CA MET A 1 -18.50 9.84 14.37
C MET A 1 -19.52 10.03 13.25
N ALA A 2 -19.90 8.99 12.48
CA ALA A 2 -20.90 9.13 11.41
C ALA A 2 -22.30 9.61 11.87
N ARG A 3 -22.64 9.45 13.15
CA ARG A 3 -23.95 9.90 13.64
C ARG A 3 -24.02 11.41 13.89
N THR A 4 -22.89 12.05 14.19
CA THR A 4 -22.83 13.46 14.63
C THR A 4 -22.30 14.41 13.57
N ALA A 5 -21.48 13.94 12.63
CA ALA A 5 -20.97 14.78 11.55
C ALA A 5 -22.07 15.16 10.52
N ARG A 6 -21.83 16.18 9.70
CA ARG A 6 -22.70 16.52 8.55
C ARG A 6 -22.14 15.91 7.26
N PRO A 7 -22.95 15.53 6.25
CA PRO A 7 -22.46 15.13 4.92
C PRO A 7 -21.38 16.09 4.40
N GLY A 8 -20.25 15.55 3.92
CA GLY A 8 -19.09 16.34 3.46
C GLY A 8 -18.14 16.80 4.56
N ALA A 9 -18.44 16.56 5.84
CA ALA A 9 -17.52 16.84 6.94
C ALA A 9 -16.23 16.01 6.83
N ARG A 10 -15.15 16.54 7.40
CA ARG A 10 -13.83 15.90 7.40
C ARG A 10 -13.54 15.37 8.80
N ALA A 11 -12.86 14.23 8.87
CA ALA A 11 -12.35 13.67 10.11
C ALA A 11 -10.89 13.26 9.94
N CYS A 12 -10.14 13.34 11.03
CA CYS A 12 -8.74 12.94 11.09
C CYS A 12 -8.59 11.94 12.23
N LEU A 13 -7.96 10.80 11.96
CA LEU A 13 -7.72 9.75 12.96
C LEU A 13 -6.23 9.46 13.01
N LEU A 14 -5.67 9.39 14.21
CA LEU A 14 -4.31 8.92 14.44
C LEU A 14 -4.38 7.51 15.01
N THR A 15 -3.57 6.60 14.47
CA THR A 15 -3.44 5.21 14.94
C THR A 15 -2.01 4.73 14.80
N GLU A 16 -1.59 3.79 15.63
CA GLU A 16 -0.34 3.03 15.43
C GLU A 16 -0.57 1.85 14.48
N ASP A 17 -1.71 1.15 14.61
CA ASP A 17 -2.06 0.03 13.74
C ASP A 17 -2.81 0.51 12.49
N LYS A 18 -2.08 0.55 11.37
CA LYS A 18 -2.61 0.87 10.05
C LYS A 18 -3.60 -0.17 9.54
N THR A 19 -3.33 -1.46 9.76
CA THR A 19 -4.07 -2.54 9.09
C THR A 19 -5.47 -2.71 9.66
N SER A 20 -5.59 -2.66 10.99
CA SER A 20 -6.87 -2.75 11.68
C SER A 20 -7.77 -1.56 11.32
N LEU A 21 -7.22 -0.34 11.29
CA LEU A 21 -8.01 0.83 10.95
C LEU A 21 -8.46 0.85 9.49
N ILE A 22 -7.64 0.35 8.56
CA ILE A 22 -8.05 0.18 7.15
C ILE A 22 -9.25 -0.75 7.05
N LYS A 23 -9.20 -1.92 7.72
CA LYS A 23 -10.31 -2.89 7.71
C LYS A 23 -11.59 -2.27 8.27
N ALA A 24 -11.49 -1.58 9.40
CA ALA A 24 -12.63 -0.89 10.00
C ALA A 24 -13.22 0.17 9.06
N ILE A 25 -12.38 1.01 8.43
CA ILE A 25 -12.85 2.01 7.47
C ILE A 25 -13.51 1.37 6.25
N GLN A 26 -12.98 0.25 5.74
CA GLN A 26 -13.60 -0.49 4.64
C GLN A 26 -15.01 -0.98 5.00
N THR A 27 -15.21 -1.52 6.21
CA THR A 27 -16.54 -1.89 6.71
C THR A 27 -17.50 -0.69 6.77
N TYR A 28 -16.99 0.48 7.15
CA TYR A 28 -17.76 1.74 7.22
C TYR A 28 -17.67 2.61 5.96
N GLY A 29 -17.21 2.06 4.82
CA GLY A 29 -16.92 2.81 3.59
C GLY A 29 -18.13 3.54 3.00
N LYS A 30 -19.34 3.08 3.33
CA LYS A 30 -20.62 3.72 2.97
C LYS A 30 -20.80 5.09 3.64
N LEU A 31 -20.23 5.27 4.83
CA LEU A 31 -20.38 6.47 5.65
C LEU A 31 -19.17 7.40 5.57
N TRP A 32 -17.98 6.82 5.42
CA TRP A 32 -16.71 7.55 5.36
C TRP A 32 -15.86 7.07 4.19
N GLN A 33 -15.43 8.01 3.36
CA GLN A 33 -14.49 7.78 2.27
C GLN A 33 -13.08 8.14 2.75
N ARG A 34 -12.14 7.23 2.53
CA ARG A 34 -10.72 7.45 2.82
C ARG A 34 -10.12 8.36 1.77
N ARG A 35 -9.55 9.49 2.18
CA ARG A 35 -8.91 10.45 1.26
C ARG A 35 -7.40 10.28 1.23
N PHE A 36 -6.76 10.33 2.40
CA PHE A 36 -5.31 10.23 2.53
C PHE A 36 -4.93 9.40 3.75
N ILE A 37 -3.79 8.72 3.66
CA ILE A 37 -3.11 8.12 4.80
C ILE A 37 -1.71 8.72 4.81
N LEU A 38 -1.30 9.30 5.92
CA LEU A 38 0.05 9.82 6.12
C LEU A 38 0.76 8.95 7.16
N SER A 39 2.01 8.58 6.89
CA SER A 39 2.87 7.98 7.91
C SER A 39 3.61 9.09 8.63
N ILE A 40 3.64 9.06 9.95
CA ILE A 40 4.30 10.07 10.78
C ILE A 40 5.19 9.39 11.80
N ASN A 41 6.26 10.09 12.21
CA ASN A 41 7.07 9.70 13.36
C ASN A 41 6.97 10.81 14.41
N ILE A 42 6.51 10.47 15.61
CA ILE A 42 6.43 11.40 16.73
C ILE A 42 7.27 10.83 17.87
N GLY A 43 8.47 11.38 18.09
CA GLY A 43 9.31 11.04 19.24
C GLY A 43 9.68 9.56 19.34
N GLY A 44 9.82 8.86 18.22
CA GLY A 44 10.10 7.41 18.18
C GLY A 44 8.87 6.51 18.02
N LEU A 45 7.66 7.06 18.15
CA LEU A 45 6.42 6.36 17.81
C LEU A 45 6.13 6.50 16.31
N SER A 46 6.11 5.38 15.59
CA SER A 46 5.66 5.32 14.20
C SER A 46 4.13 5.23 14.19
N GLY A 47 3.46 6.22 13.59
CA GLY A 47 2.01 6.32 13.55
C GLY A 47 1.48 6.63 12.16
N PHE A 48 0.17 6.52 12.00
CA PHE A 48 -0.54 6.76 10.76
C PHE A 48 -1.72 7.68 10.98
N VAL A 49 -1.80 8.71 10.14
CA VAL A 49 -2.90 9.67 10.12
C VAL A 49 -3.82 9.35 8.96
N PHE A 50 -5.09 9.08 9.25
CA PHE A 50 -6.13 8.83 8.28
C PHE A 50 -7.02 10.06 8.15
N VAL A 51 -7.05 10.63 6.95
CA VAL A 51 -7.96 11.72 6.59
C VAL A 51 -9.15 11.13 5.88
N LEU A 52 -10.33 11.30 6.49
CA LEU A 52 -11.61 10.80 6.00
C LEU A 52 -12.51 11.97 5.62
N ILE A 53 -13.33 11.77 4.58
CA ILE A 53 -14.43 12.66 4.25
C ILE A 53 -15.74 11.89 4.36
N ARG A 54 -16.74 12.50 4.97
CA ARG A 54 -18.04 11.87 5.12
C ARG A 54 -18.73 11.81 3.75
N THR A 55 -19.16 10.62 3.38
CA THR A 55 -19.82 10.37 2.10
C THR A 55 -21.04 11.28 1.95
N THR A 56 -21.11 11.99 0.83
CA THR A 56 -22.31 12.72 0.37
C THR A 56 -23.01 11.89 -0.70
N ALA A 57 -24.27 12.19 -1.01
CA ALA A 57 -24.99 11.52 -2.11
C ALA A 57 -24.22 11.58 -3.45
N ALA A 58 -23.46 12.66 -3.68
CA ALA A 58 -22.58 12.80 -4.85
C ALA A 58 -21.36 11.85 -4.80
N ALA A 59 -20.80 11.57 -3.62
CA ALA A 59 -19.63 10.71 -3.46
C ALA A 59 -19.96 9.21 -3.65
N GLN A 60 -21.19 8.78 -3.35
CA GLN A 60 -21.62 7.38 -3.54
C GLN A 60 -21.54 6.91 -5.00
N LYS A 61 -21.67 7.82 -5.98
CA LYS A 61 -21.51 7.49 -7.41
C LYS A 61 -20.06 7.19 -7.79
N ALA A 62 -19.07 7.76 -7.10
CA ALA A 62 -17.65 7.61 -7.45
C ALA A 62 -17.01 6.35 -6.85
N SER A 63 -17.50 5.89 -5.69
CA SER A 63 -16.92 4.74 -4.95
C SER A 63 -17.12 3.39 -5.63
N ALA A 64 -18.02 3.28 -6.61
CA ALA A 64 -18.25 2.04 -7.35
C ALA A 64 -17.10 1.67 -8.31
N ALA A 65 -16.18 2.60 -8.59
CA ALA A 65 -15.17 2.46 -9.64
C ALA A 65 -13.74 2.16 -9.12
N THR A 66 -13.50 2.09 -7.81
CA THR A 66 -12.15 1.88 -7.26
C THR A 66 -12.05 0.55 -6.54
N VAL A 67 -12.02 -0.54 -7.31
CA VAL A 67 -11.54 -1.84 -6.84
C VAL A 67 -10.01 -1.84 -6.90
N SER A 68 -9.44 -2.26 -5.78
CA SER A 68 -8.03 -2.37 -5.40
C SER A 68 -7.07 -2.83 -6.50
N VAL A 69 -6.01 -2.05 -6.76
CA VAL A 69 -4.73 -2.59 -7.25
C VAL A 69 -3.97 -3.09 -6.02
N ASP A 70 -4.09 -4.39 -5.74
CA ASP A 70 -3.16 -5.12 -4.88
C ASP A 70 -1.93 -5.42 -5.74
N ASN A 71 -0.81 -4.77 -5.43
CA ASN A 71 0.44 -5.02 -6.14
C ASN A 71 1.26 -6.01 -5.28
N PRO A 72 1.54 -7.24 -5.74
CA PRO A 72 2.46 -8.13 -5.04
C PRO A 72 3.91 -7.64 -5.24
N PRO A 73 4.80 -7.72 -4.24
CA PRO A 73 6.23 -7.62 -4.51
C PRO A 73 6.70 -8.92 -5.20
N GLU A 74 6.73 -8.87 -6.53
CA GLU A 74 7.54 -9.75 -7.36
C GLU A 74 9.01 -9.54 -7.00
N ASN A 75 9.61 -10.48 -6.27
CA ASN A 75 11.06 -10.60 -6.18
C ASN A 75 11.46 -12.05 -6.45
N THR A 76 11.26 -12.46 -7.70
CA THR A 76 11.83 -13.69 -8.24
C THR A 76 13.30 -13.40 -8.55
N LEU A 77 14.23 -13.75 -7.65
CA LEU A 77 15.63 -13.90 -8.02
C LEU A 77 15.77 -15.18 -8.87
N PRO A 78 16.23 -15.11 -10.13
CA PRO A 78 16.73 -16.32 -10.79
C PRO A 78 18.08 -16.68 -10.16
N GLN A 79 18.14 -17.81 -9.45
CA GLN A 79 19.40 -18.49 -9.16
C GLN A 79 19.99 -18.99 -10.48
N ASN A 80 20.89 -18.21 -11.07
CA ASN A 80 21.72 -18.67 -12.17
C ASN A 80 22.83 -19.56 -11.62
N SER A 81 22.56 -20.87 -11.55
CA SER A 81 23.58 -21.91 -11.40
C SER A 81 24.25 -22.11 -12.77
N GLY A 82 25.40 -21.48 -12.98
CA GLY A 82 26.19 -21.63 -14.19
C GLY A 82 27.66 -21.37 -13.91
N SER A 83 28.37 -22.42 -13.47
CA SER A 83 29.83 -22.46 -13.47
C SER A 83 30.37 -22.39 -14.90
N PRO A 84 31.40 -21.58 -15.18
CA PRO A 84 32.26 -21.81 -16.33
C PRO A 84 33.64 -22.28 -15.86
N ASP A 85 33.91 -23.57 -16.09
CA ASP A 85 35.25 -24.15 -16.09
C ASP A 85 36.18 -23.32 -16.99
N LYS A 86 37.21 -22.74 -16.37
CA LYS A 86 38.41 -22.30 -17.08
C LYS A 86 39.26 -23.54 -17.35
N GLN A 87 39.42 -23.93 -18.61
CA GLN A 87 40.78 -24.09 -19.14
C GLN A 87 40.85 -24.12 -20.66
N VAL A 88 41.51 -23.08 -21.15
CA VAL A 88 42.05 -22.84 -22.48
C VAL A 88 43.12 -23.89 -22.77
N GLY A 89 42.97 -24.62 -23.88
CA GLY A 89 44.10 -25.29 -24.52
C GLY A 89 44.88 -24.31 -25.41
N PRO A 90 46.16 -24.58 -25.67
CA PRO A 90 46.73 -24.22 -26.95
C PRO A 90 47.23 -25.46 -27.71
N THR A 91 46.89 -25.42 -28.99
CA THR A 91 47.30 -26.26 -30.12
C THR A 91 48.82 -26.45 -30.19
N ALA A 92 49.21 -27.64 -30.64
CA ALA A 92 50.58 -28.10 -30.85
C ALA A 92 51.29 -27.42 -32.03
N GLU A 93 52.63 -27.61 -32.00
CA GLU A 93 53.59 -27.64 -33.11
C GLU A 93 54.01 -26.33 -33.79
N GLU A 94 55.24 -25.90 -33.47
CA GLU A 94 56.23 -25.53 -34.48
C GLU A 94 57.64 -25.94 -34.00
N SER A 95 58.34 -26.72 -34.85
CA SER A 95 59.73 -27.25 -34.80
C SER A 95 60.05 -28.49 -33.95
#